data_AF-A0A3L6S288-F1
#
_entry.id   AF-A0A3L6S288-F1
#
_cell.length_a   1.000
_cell.length_b   1.000
_cell.length_c   1.000
_cell.angle_alpha   90.00
_cell.angle_beta   90.00
_cell.angle_gamma   90.00
#
_symmetry.space_group_name_H-M   'P 1'
#
loop_
_entity.id
_entity.type
_entity.pdbx_description
1 polymer ?
#
loop_
_entity_poly.entity_id
_entity_poly.type
_entity_poly.pdbx_seq_one_letter_code
_entity_poly.pdbx_strand_id
1 'polypeptide(L)'
;MEKPPRRQTEETADHISELPDDILVAILSLCCYEDAVRIASVSRRWERLVAQLPNLTLCLSVLGRLTSIGTPSERRVQSIARTLRRRCRDGSHAVVERLELAYRKDVPMECRYADEFIALANAAKLVLHLQCPMLAAHDADPGDEDAGAWSLQLPPATTELELVPHRYAVRPPHIHGSSVSTLRSLALVGTTVLRQDFLLTFLPSLEHLRIADCTLPASIDITSGAMPRLKHLDITDVSVMTDGTRAAINVLADELRTLRMSCHLCSETEAPSEPEFFRPRSRFRASFTAYSSFRLRAPRLQIFDWRCCYADDVRVESVGRLTDVAVEIAAGRVKRQFCAESRYVTTQQRDKLMIDILQELMPGLRPRSWTNVKRKCIQHDRWLCFEITKVNALRKQSGASRSRCAADGRAASRVRGRVPWRRALPRPAVAVSQRKETEKERRAPRVSGRVISRTISRRVDRCAVTRAEPRV
;
A
#
# COMPACT_ATOMS: atom_id res chain seq x y z
N MET A 1 36.60 20.63 68.87
CA MET A 1 35.66 20.43 67.75
C MET A 1 36.27 19.41 66.81
N GLU A 2 35.69 18.21 66.73
CA GLU A 2 36.13 17.22 65.75
C GLU A 2 35.55 17.52 64.38
N LYS A 3 36.26 17.08 63.33
CA LYS A 3 35.84 17.26 61.94
C LYS A 3 34.89 16.10 61.59
N PRO A 4 33.67 16.36 61.08
CA PRO A 4 32.72 15.27 60.81
C PRO A 4 33.31 14.29 59.79
N PRO A 5 33.01 12.99 59.91
CA PRO A 5 33.54 11.99 58.98
C PRO A 5 33.08 12.31 57.57
N ARG A 6 34.00 12.17 56.60
CA ARG A 6 33.61 12.15 55.18
C ARG A 6 32.63 11.00 55.01
N ARG A 7 31.38 11.31 54.63
CA ARG A 7 30.47 10.30 54.09
C ARG A 7 31.22 9.63 52.93
N GLN A 8 31.40 8.32 53.01
CA GLN A 8 31.75 7.54 51.84
C GLN A 8 30.55 7.67 50.90
N THR A 9 30.71 8.43 49.83
CA THR A 9 29.77 8.37 48.72
C THR A 9 29.94 6.97 48.15
N GLU A 10 28.88 6.16 48.16
CA GLU A 10 28.87 4.92 47.41
C GLU A 10 29.12 5.31 45.94
N GLU A 11 30.25 4.89 45.39
CA GLU A 11 30.54 5.10 43.97
C GLU A 11 29.54 4.24 43.20
N THR A 12 28.48 4.88 42.69
CA THR A 12 27.46 4.23 41.87
C THR A 12 28.13 3.75 40.59
N ALA A 13 28.56 2.49 40.60
CA ALA A 13 29.36 1.90 39.54
C ALA A 13 28.65 2.04 38.18
N ASP A 14 29.37 2.50 37.17
CA ASP A 14 28.84 2.71 35.84
C ASP A 14 28.73 1.37 35.09
N HIS A 15 27.76 0.55 35.52
CA HIS A 15 27.42 -0.73 34.92
C HIS A 15 27.02 -0.63 33.44
N ILE A 16 26.73 0.58 32.92
CA ILE A 16 26.48 0.79 31.49
C ILE A 16 27.83 0.86 30.75
N SER A 17 28.82 1.60 31.27
CA SER A 17 30.19 1.60 30.74
C SER A 17 30.95 0.27 30.95
N GLU A 18 30.43 -0.66 31.76
CA GLU A 18 30.94 -2.03 31.88
C GLU A 18 30.41 -3.00 30.79
N LEU A 19 29.31 -2.66 30.09
CA LEU A 19 28.72 -3.54 29.07
C LEU A 19 29.67 -3.76 27.87
N PRO A 20 29.63 -4.93 27.21
CA PRO A 20 30.30 -5.19 25.92
C PRO A 20 29.92 -4.23 24.78
N ASP A 21 30.86 -3.98 23.86
CA ASP A 21 30.71 -3.01 22.76
C ASP A 21 29.53 -3.34 21.82
N ASP A 22 29.23 -4.61 21.59
CA ASP A 22 28.11 -5.10 20.77
C ASP A 22 26.75 -4.81 21.43
N ILE A 23 26.64 -4.98 22.75
CA ILE A 23 25.44 -4.62 23.50
C ILE A 23 25.24 -3.09 23.50
N LEU A 24 26.33 -2.32 23.60
CA LEU A 24 26.26 -0.87 23.52
C LEU A 24 25.89 -0.37 22.12
N VAL A 25 26.38 -0.99 21.05
CA VAL A 25 25.94 -0.74 19.67
C VAL A 25 24.46 -1.09 19.48
N ALA A 26 23.99 -2.20 20.05
CA ALA A 26 22.58 -2.58 20.01
C ALA A 26 21.68 -1.55 20.70
N ILE A 27 22.04 -1.09 21.91
CA ILE A 27 21.33 -0.02 22.64
C ILE A 27 21.31 1.28 21.83
N LEU A 28 22.47 1.72 21.31
CA LEU A 28 22.57 2.93 20.50
C LEU A 28 21.76 2.85 19.20
N SER A 29 21.59 1.66 18.62
CA SER A 29 20.78 1.46 17.40
C SER A 29 19.27 1.63 17.61
N LEU A 30 18.81 1.65 18.87
CA LEU A 30 17.43 1.99 19.25
C LEU A 30 17.23 3.49 19.47
N CYS A 31 18.31 4.28 19.51
CA CYS A 31 18.26 5.73 19.71
C CYS A 31 18.20 6.50 18.38
N CYS A 32 17.54 7.66 18.39
CA CYS A 32 17.73 8.66 17.33
C CYS A 32 19.22 9.05 17.23
N TYR A 33 19.73 9.28 16.02
CA TYR A 33 21.14 9.63 15.83
C TYR A 33 21.57 10.91 16.57
N GLU A 34 20.64 11.84 16.81
CA GLU A 34 20.88 13.02 17.65
C GLU A 34 21.24 12.65 19.10
N ASP A 35 20.60 11.63 19.67
CA ASP A 35 20.85 11.15 21.02
C ASP A 35 22.08 10.24 21.09
N ALA A 36 22.30 9.42 20.06
CA ALA A 36 23.57 8.70 19.91
C ALA A 36 24.77 9.67 19.88
N VAL A 37 24.68 10.76 19.11
CA VAL A 37 25.73 11.81 19.07
C VAL A 37 25.84 12.63 20.36
N ARG A 38 24.76 12.74 21.17
CA ARG A 38 24.87 13.28 22.54
C ARG A 38 25.67 12.34 23.44
N ILE A 39 25.38 11.04 23.41
CA ILE A 39 26.08 10.00 24.17
C ILE A 39 27.55 9.90 23.76
N ALA A 40 27.88 10.12 22.48
CA ALA A 40 29.26 10.22 21.99
C ALA A 40 30.11 11.29 22.72
N SER A 41 29.50 12.33 23.29
CA SER A 41 30.23 13.36 24.06
C SER A 41 30.61 12.92 25.48
N VAL A 42 30.03 11.81 25.98
CA VAL A 42 30.28 11.28 27.33
C VAL A 42 31.63 10.57 27.45
N SER A 43 32.08 9.83 26.41
CA SER A 43 33.44 9.25 26.41
C SER A 43 33.97 8.89 25.02
N ARG A 44 35.30 8.74 24.92
CA ARG A 44 36.00 8.22 23.73
C ARG A 44 35.66 6.75 23.39
N ARG A 45 34.92 6.03 24.24
CA ARG A 45 34.35 4.71 23.91
C ARG A 45 33.07 4.93 23.10
N TRP A 46 32.15 5.72 23.63
CA TRP A 46 30.90 6.11 22.98
C TRP A 46 31.12 6.79 21.61
N GLU A 47 32.10 7.69 21.46
CA GLU A 47 32.42 8.30 20.14
C GLU A 47 32.78 7.24 19.08
N ARG A 48 33.50 6.18 19.46
CA ARG A 48 33.87 5.07 18.54
C ARG A 48 32.69 4.15 18.24
N LEU A 49 31.86 3.82 19.23
CA LEU A 49 30.66 2.99 19.02
C LEU A 49 29.64 3.70 18.12
N VAL A 50 29.49 5.02 18.27
CA VAL A 50 28.64 5.87 17.41
C VAL A 50 29.20 5.99 15.98
N ALA A 51 30.48 5.66 15.74
CA ALA A 51 31.04 5.49 14.40
C ALA A 51 30.74 4.11 13.77
N GLN A 52 30.38 3.11 14.58
CA GLN A 52 30.18 1.71 14.12
C GLN A 52 28.71 1.32 13.88
N LEU A 53 27.73 2.16 14.24
CA LEU A 53 26.30 1.82 14.13
C LEU A 53 25.91 1.45 12.68
N PRO A 54 25.34 0.24 12.43
CA PRO A 54 24.93 -0.20 11.09
C PRO A 54 23.58 0.40 10.65
N ASN A 55 22.75 0.80 11.61
CA ASN A 55 21.45 1.46 11.39
C ASN A 55 21.56 2.95 11.74
N LEU A 56 21.19 3.84 10.82
CA LEU A 56 21.29 5.29 10.97
C LEU A 56 19.94 5.96 10.70
N THR A 57 19.29 6.50 11.73
CA THR A 57 18.07 7.32 11.57
C THR A 57 18.43 8.80 11.70
N LEU A 58 18.49 9.49 10.56
CA LEU A 58 18.86 10.90 10.40
C LEU A 58 17.62 11.76 10.14
N CYS A 59 17.38 12.74 11.00
CA CYS A 59 16.28 13.68 10.85
C CYS A 59 16.83 15.07 10.48
N LEU A 60 16.67 15.51 9.23
CA LEU A 60 17.09 16.83 8.80
C LEU A 60 16.12 17.88 9.38
N SER A 61 14.83 17.85 9.02
CA SER A 61 13.79 18.73 9.59
C SER A 61 13.01 18.07 10.73
N VAL A 62 12.99 18.72 11.91
CA VAL A 62 12.26 18.25 13.12
C VAL A 62 10.75 18.11 12.83
N LEU A 63 10.13 17.03 13.34
CA LEU A 63 8.78 16.58 12.98
C LEU A 63 7.66 17.56 13.39
N GLY A 64 7.32 18.47 12.47
CA GLY A 64 6.27 19.48 12.60
C GLY A 64 4.83 18.93 12.67
N ARG A 65 4.44 18.42 13.86
CA ARG A 65 3.04 18.47 14.34
C ARG A 65 2.87 19.23 15.66
N LEU A 66 3.91 19.39 16.48
CA LEU A 66 3.82 20.01 17.82
C LEU A 66 4.93 21.03 18.16
N THR A 67 5.92 21.22 17.29
CA THR A 67 6.91 22.30 17.42
C THR A 67 6.73 23.33 16.30
N SER A 68 7.02 24.60 16.58
CA SER A 68 7.05 25.66 15.58
C SER A 68 8.07 25.37 14.47
N ILE A 69 7.88 26.01 13.31
CA ILE A 69 8.72 25.80 12.12
C ILE A 69 10.09 26.45 12.33
N GLY A 70 10.99 25.72 12.99
CA GLY A 70 12.42 25.98 12.92
C GLY A 70 13.00 25.28 11.68
N THR A 71 13.70 26.01 10.82
CA THR A 71 14.69 25.37 9.94
C THR A 71 15.74 24.68 10.80
N PRO A 72 16.20 23.47 10.44
CA PRO A 72 17.30 22.87 11.17
C PRO A 72 18.54 23.74 11.04
N SER A 73 19.20 24.04 12.15
CA SER A 73 20.41 24.85 12.10
C SER A 73 21.45 24.13 11.23
N GLU A 74 22.01 24.82 10.23
CA GLU A 74 22.93 24.19 9.28
C GLU A 74 24.13 23.54 10.01
N ARG A 75 24.54 24.13 11.14
CA ARG A 75 25.54 23.59 12.08
C ARG A 75 25.25 22.15 12.52
N ARG A 76 23.98 21.77 12.74
CA ARG A 76 23.56 20.40 13.08
C ARG A 76 23.85 19.45 11.91
N VAL A 77 23.38 19.82 10.72
CA VAL A 77 23.52 19.00 9.51
C VAL A 77 24.99 18.89 9.09
N GLN A 78 25.76 19.98 9.15
CA GLN A 78 27.21 19.99 9.00
C GLN A 78 27.93 19.10 10.04
N SER A 79 27.38 18.91 11.24
CA SER A 79 27.94 17.98 12.24
C SER A 79 27.68 16.52 11.88
N ILE A 80 26.47 16.19 11.42
CA ILE A 80 26.16 14.87 10.88
C ILE A 80 27.08 14.55 9.70
N ALA A 81 27.22 15.49 8.76
CA ALA A 81 28.13 15.39 7.61
C ALA A 81 29.58 15.11 8.05
N ARG A 82 30.10 15.86 9.03
CA ARG A 82 31.47 15.67 9.57
C ARG A 82 31.66 14.27 10.17
N THR A 83 30.68 13.72 10.89
CA THR A 83 30.78 12.37 11.46
C THR A 83 30.70 11.28 10.39
N LEU A 84 29.80 11.39 9.40
CA LEU A 84 29.76 10.45 8.28
C LEU A 84 31.07 10.45 7.48
N ARG A 85 31.63 11.65 7.19
CA ARG A 85 32.94 11.79 6.53
C ARG A 85 34.11 11.23 7.35
N ARG A 86 34.01 11.16 8.69
CA ARG A 86 35.01 10.46 9.54
C ARG A 86 34.94 8.95 9.35
N ARG A 87 33.74 8.34 9.48
CA ARG A 87 33.52 6.90 9.21
C ARG A 87 34.12 6.45 7.88
N CYS A 88 33.97 7.26 6.83
CA CYS A 88 34.51 6.98 5.49
C CYS A 88 36.04 7.05 5.39
N ARG A 89 36.73 7.73 6.33
CA ARG A 89 38.19 7.93 6.34
C ARG A 89 38.93 6.96 7.24
N ASP A 90 38.32 6.59 8.37
CA ASP A 90 39.01 5.91 9.46
C ASP A 90 39.26 4.41 9.18
N GLY A 91 39.03 3.93 7.95
CA GLY A 91 39.22 2.54 7.50
C GLY A 91 38.24 1.52 8.09
N SER A 92 37.65 1.85 9.24
CA SER A 92 36.54 1.15 9.90
C SER A 92 35.25 1.31 9.11
N HIS A 93 35.20 0.71 7.91
CA HIS A 93 34.01 0.57 7.08
C HIS A 93 33.01 -0.43 7.71
N ALA A 94 32.50 -0.09 8.90
CA ALA A 94 31.27 -0.68 9.42
C ALA A 94 30.16 -0.38 8.40
N VAL A 95 29.73 -1.42 7.69
CA VAL A 95 28.78 -1.30 6.58
C VAL A 95 27.47 -0.74 7.15
N VAL A 96 26.99 0.36 6.57
CA VAL A 96 25.65 0.86 6.90
C VAL A 96 24.63 -0.08 6.27
N GLU A 97 24.00 -0.91 7.08
CA GLU A 97 22.95 -1.81 6.64
C GLU A 97 21.69 -1.02 6.25
N ARG A 98 21.33 0.01 7.05
CA ARG A 98 20.17 0.87 6.84
C ARG A 98 20.51 2.34 7.07
N LEU A 99 20.25 3.17 6.07
CA LEU A 99 20.06 4.60 6.26
C LEU A 99 18.58 4.93 6.17
N GLU A 100 18.05 5.53 7.23
CA GLU A 100 16.73 6.13 7.30
C GLU A 100 16.87 7.64 7.40
N LEU A 101 16.26 8.37 6.47
CA LEU A 101 16.51 9.80 6.29
C LEU A 101 15.19 10.57 6.11
N ALA A 102 14.86 11.40 7.09
CA ALA A 102 13.70 12.30 7.03
C ALA A 102 14.15 13.71 6.65
N TYR A 103 13.60 14.27 5.56
CA TYR A 103 13.99 15.60 5.08
C TYR A 103 12.90 16.29 4.26
N ARG A 104 12.96 17.62 4.20
CA ARG A 104 12.08 18.44 3.38
C ARG A 104 12.56 18.56 1.93
N LYS A 105 11.70 18.20 0.98
CA LYS A 105 11.99 18.29 -0.45
C LYS A 105 11.94 19.73 -0.97
N ASP A 106 11.20 20.61 -0.29
CA ASP A 106 11.10 22.04 -0.60
C ASP A 106 12.27 22.89 -0.05
N VAL A 107 13.19 22.30 0.72
CA VAL A 107 14.35 22.99 1.29
C VAL A 107 15.63 22.56 0.53
N PRO A 108 16.21 23.41 -0.35
CA PRO A 108 17.35 23.02 -1.18
C PRO A 108 18.60 22.62 -0.38
N MET A 109 18.80 23.22 0.79
CA MET A 109 19.86 22.84 1.72
C MET A 109 19.70 21.39 2.22
N GLU A 110 18.48 20.99 2.57
CA GLU A 110 18.20 19.64 3.05
C GLU A 110 18.35 18.62 1.93
N CYS A 111 17.90 18.93 0.71
CA CYS A 111 18.18 18.08 -0.45
C CYS A 111 19.68 17.86 -0.68
N ARG A 112 20.49 18.94 -0.71
CA ARG A 112 21.94 18.84 -0.92
C ARG A 112 22.64 17.96 0.12
N TYR A 113 22.25 18.06 1.39
CA TYR A 113 22.80 17.20 2.44
C TYR A 113 22.19 15.79 2.43
N ALA A 114 20.95 15.60 1.97
CA ALA A 114 20.36 14.28 1.80
C ALA A 114 21.13 13.46 0.75
N ASP A 115 21.40 14.06 -0.41
CA ASP A 115 22.19 13.44 -1.48
C ASP A 115 23.61 13.09 -1.00
N GLU A 116 24.26 13.99 -0.24
CA GLU A 116 25.55 13.70 0.41
C GLU A 116 25.44 12.54 1.42
N PHE A 117 24.40 12.48 2.27
CA PHE A 117 24.31 11.47 3.32
C PHE A 117 24.01 10.08 2.75
N ILE A 118 23.20 10.02 1.69
CA ILE A 118 22.96 8.81 0.90
C ILE A 118 24.27 8.30 0.30
N ALA A 119 25.06 9.18 -0.32
CA ALA A 119 26.35 8.84 -0.91
C ALA A 119 27.41 8.41 0.12
N LEU A 120 27.52 9.11 1.26
CA LEU A 120 28.48 8.79 2.33
C LEU A 120 28.12 7.52 3.11
N ALA A 121 26.83 7.25 3.32
CA ALA A 121 26.40 6.03 3.99
C ALA A 121 26.61 4.79 3.11
N ASN A 122 26.38 4.92 1.79
CA ASN A 122 26.41 3.81 0.82
C ASN A 122 25.66 2.57 1.36
N ALA A 123 24.44 2.77 1.84
CA ALA A 123 23.73 1.78 2.63
C ALA A 123 23.05 0.69 1.78
N ALA A 124 22.97 -0.53 2.31
CA ALA A 124 22.29 -1.65 1.64
C ALA A 124 20.77 -1.41 1.51
N LYS A 125 20.16 -0.83 2.54
CA LYS A 125 18.77 -0.36 2.57
C LYS A 125 18.70 1.16 2.74
N LEU A 126 17.93 1.83 1.88
CA LEU A 126 17.57 3.24 2.00
C LEU A 126 16.09 3.39 2.33
N VAL A 127 15.76 4.19 3.35
CA VAL A 127 14.40 4.58 3.71
C VAL A 127 14.30 6.11 3.72
N LEU A 128 13.54 6.71 2.81
CA LEU A 128 13.50 8.16 2.62
C LEU A 128 12.11 8.73 2.98
N HIS A 129 12.03 9.46 4.09
CA HIS A 129 10.80 10.13 4.55
C HIS A 129 10.76 11.57 4.02
N LEU A 130 10.16 11.73 2.84
CA LEU A 130 10.12 12.99 2.09
C LEU A 130 9.00 13.89 2.61
N GLN A 131 9.30 15.07 3.13
CA GLN A 131 8.31 16.03 3.59
C GLN A 131 8.10 17.15 2.56
N CYS A 132 6.83 17.52 2.31
CA CYS A 132 6.45 18.70 1.54
C CYS A 132 5.60 19.65 2.40
N PRO A 133 5.66 20.97 2.13
CA PRO A 133 5.02 21.97 2.97
C PRO A 133 3.49 21.92 2.83
N MET A 134 2.79 22.18 3.93
CA MET A 134 1.36 22.47 3.88
C MET A 134 1.17 23.88 3.33
N LEU A 135 0.92 24.00 2.03
CA LEU A 135 0.39 25.24 1.46
C LEU A 135 -0.98 25.52 2.09
N ALA A 136 -1.07 26.63 2.83
CA ALA A 136 -2.22 26.96 3.66
C ALA A 136 -3.47 27.10 2.78
N ALA A 137 -4.53 26.38 3.15
CA ALA A 137 -5.72 26.26 2.33
C ALA A 137 -6.66 27.47 2.47
N HIS A 138 -6.30 28.58 1.82
CA HIS A 138 -7.20 29.71 1.59
C HIS A 138 -7.23 30.10 0.10
N ASP A 139 -8.35 29.77 -0.52
CA ASP A 139 -9.01 30.47 -1.64
C ASP A 139 -8.25 30.63 -2.98
N ALA A 140 -7.01 30.19 -3.09
CA ALA A 140 -6.37 29.87 -4.36
C ALA A 140 -6.77 28.45 -4.83
N ASP A 141 -7.11 28.30 -6.11
CA ASP A 141 -7.28 26.99 -6.76
C ASP A 141 -5.92 26.29 -6.84
N PRO A 142 -5.69 25.20 -6.08
CA PRO A 142 -4.38 24.56 -6.02
C PRO A 142 -4.23 23.68 -7.27
N GLY A 143 -3.42 24.14 -8.22
CA GLY A 143 -3.12 23.41 -9.45
C GLY A 143 -2.36 22.09 -9.22
N ASP A 144 -1.79 21.53 -10.29
CA ASP A 144 -0.98 20.30 -10.28
C ASP A 144 0.42 20.54 -9.65
N GLU A 145 0.45 21.16 -8.47
CA GLU A 145 1.62 21.51 -7.66
C GLU A 145 2.19 20.27 -6.95
N ASP A 146 2.64 19.34 -7.79
CA ASP A 146 3.51 18.24 -7.43
C ASP A 146 4.88 18.76 -6.97
N ALA A 147 5.68 17.91 -6.30
CA ALA A 147 7.05 18.23 -5.86
C ALA A 147 8.08 18.38 -7.02
N GLY A 148 7.60 18.59 -8.25
CA GLY A 148 8.38 18.62 -9.48
C GLY A 148 8.84 17.24 -9.96
N ALA A 149 9.42 17.20 -11.16
CA ALA A 149 10.26 16.07 -11.54
C ALA A 149 11.59 16.18 -10.78
N TRP A 150 11.96 15.12 -10.05
CA TRP A 150 13.23 15.03 -9.33
C TRP A 150 13.84 13.65 -9.55
N SER A 151 15.12 13.52 -9.23
CA SER A 151 15.89 12.29 -9.44
C SER A 151 16.59 11.84 -8.15
N LEU A 152 16.91 10.54 -8.08
CA LEU A 152 17.59 9.92 -6.95
C LEU A 152 18.74 9.06 -7.47
N GLN A 153 19.97 9.40 -7.09
CA GLN A 153 21.15 8.58 -7.40
C GLN A 153 21.31 7.49 -6.33
N LEU A 154 21.31 6.22 -6.75
CA LEU A 154 21.52 5.10 -5.81
C LEU A 154 23.03 4.83 -5.59
N PRO A 155 23.50 4.72 -4.33
CA PRO A 155 24.85 4.28 -4.00
C PRO A 155 25.13 2.83 -4.41
N PRO A 156 26.39 2.46 -4.75
CA PRO A 156 26.76 1.12 -5.25
C PRO A 156 26.27 -0.09 -4.45
N ALA A 157 26.12 0.02 -3.13
CA ALA A 157 25.70 -1.11 -2.29
C ALA A 157 24.17 -1.24 -2.12
N THR A 158 23.37 -0.25 -2.56
CA THR A 158 21.92 -0.26 -2.29
C THR A 158 21.19 -1.35 -3.07
N THR A 159 20.50 -2.23 -2.32
CA THR A 159 19.66 -3.32 -2.84
C THR A 159 18.20 -3.20 -2.43
N GLU A 160 17.88 -2.38 -1.43
CA GLU A 160 16.50 -2.04 -1.03
C GLU A 160 16.27 -0.53 -1.01
N LEU A 161 15.15 -0.08 -1.56
CA LEU A 161 14.70 1.31 -1.49
C LEU A 161 13.24 1.38 -1.00
N GLU A 162 13.00 2.21 0.01
CA GLU A 162 11.68 2.49 0.56
C GLU A 162 11.46 4.01 0.58
N LEU A 163 10.48 4.48 -0.20
CA LEU A 163 10.13 5.90 -0.33
C LEU A 163 8.83 6.16 0.40
N VAL A 164 8.88 7.07 1.38
CA VAL A 164 7.77 7.32 2.31
C VAL A 164 7.37 8.80 2.30
N PRO A 165 6.72 9.31 1.23
CA PRO A 165 6.30 10.71 1.16
C PRO A 165 5.22 11.05 2.20
N HIS A 166 5.56 12.04 3.02
CA HIS A 166 4.77 12.57 4.12
C HIS A 166 4.01 13.83 3.69
N ARG A 167 2.74 13.62 3.31
CA ARG A 167 1.75 14.63 2.89
C ARG A 167 1.99 15.17 1.47
N TYR A 168 0.88 15.32 0.74
CA TYR A 168 0.78 15.81 -0.64
C TYR A 168 1.41 14.92 -1.70
N ALA A 169 1.08 15.24 -2.96
CA ALA A 169 1.48 14.53 -4.15
C ALA A 169 2.96 14.75 -4.46
N VAL A 170 3.79 13.81 -4.01
CA VAL A 170 5.20 13.72 -4.42
C VAL A 170 5.30 12.71 -5.55
N ARG A 171 5.72 13.12 -6.74
CA ARG A 171 6.15 12.22 -7.82
C ARG A 171 7.24 11.27 -7.32
N PRO A 172 7.19 9.98 -7.67
CA PRO A 172 8.34 9.09 -7.55
C PRO A 172 9.57 9.70 -8.27
N PRO A 173 10.78 9.56 -7.71
CA PRO A 173 11.99 10.06 -8.35
C PRO A 173 12.35 9.26 -9.60
N HIS A 174 13.02 9.91 -10.55
CA HIS A 174 13.79 9.21 -11.57
C HIS A 174 15.04 8.56 -10.92
N ILE A 175 14.91 7.26 -10.61
CA ILE A 175 15.96 6.45 -9.99
C ILE A 175 17.07 6.19 -11.03
N HIS A 176 18.31 6.51 -10.70
CA HIS A 176 19.46 6.34 -11.60
C HIS A 176 20.75 5.98 -10.83
N GLY A 177 21.81 5.64 -11.56
CA GLY A 177 23.06 5.10 -11.02
C GLY A 177 23.27 3.62 -11.37
N SER A 178 24.46 3.08 -11.07
CA SER A 178 24.82 1.69 -11.38
C SER A 178 23.91 0.67 -10.67
N SER A 179 23.51 0.98 -9.44
CA SER A 179 22.75 0.09 -8.55
C SER A 179 21.28 -0.10 -8.93
N VAL A 180 20.78 0.63 -9.93
CA VAL A 180 19.47 0.34 -10.54
C VAL A 180 19.44 -1.11 -11.09
N SER A 181 20.59 -1.63 -11.50
CA SER A 181 20.77 -3.02 -11.91
C SER A 181 20.79 -4.05 -10.76
N THR A 182 21.02 -3.62 -9.51
CA THR A 182 21.16 -4.48 -8.32
C THR A 182 20.01 -4.35 -7.33
N LEU A 183 19.12 -3.37 -7.48
CA LEU A 183 17.93 -3.17 -6.65
C LEU A 183 17.02 -4.41 -6.69
N ARG A 184 16.74 -5.01 -5.52
CA ARG A 184 15.91 -6.21 -5.34
C ARG A 184 14.54 -5.92 -4.72
N SER A 185 14.43 -4.84 -3.94
CA SER A 185 13.20 -4.44 -3.26
C SER A 185 12.94 -2.95 -3.48
N LEU A 186 11.72 -2.62 -3.91
CA LEU A 186 11.23 -1.26 -4.05
C LEU A 186 9.88 -1.14 -3.35
N ALA A 187 9.79 -0.21 -2.40
CA ALA A 187 8.56 0.13 -1.70
C ALA A 187 8.22 1.61 -1.87
N LEU A 188 7.00 1.90 -2.29
CA LEU A 188 6.40 3.23 -2.28
C LEU A 188 5.26 3.21 -1.25
N VAL A 189 5.34 4.05 -0.21
CA VAL A 189 4.44 3.97 0.96
C VAL A 189 3.96 5.36 1.39
N GLY A 190 2.67 5.64 1.28
CA GLY A 190 2.11 6.95 1.62
C GLY A 190 1.68 7.73 0.38
N THR A 191 1.51 9.06 0.52
CA THR A 191 0.69 9.92 -0.36
C THR A 191 1.27 10.24 -1.75
N THR A 192 2.00 9.30 -2.33
CA THR A 192 2.58 9.34 -3.69
C THR A 192 1.50 9.42 -4.77
N VAL A 193 1.69 10.23 -5.82
CA VAL A 193 0.91 10.15 -7.06
C VAL A 193 1.73 9.42 -8.12
N LEU A 194 1.25 8.25 -8.55
CA LEU A 194 1.99 7.36 -9.45
C LEU A 194 1.69 7.69 -10.90
N ARG A 195 2.66 8.26 -11.61
CA ARG A 195 2.59 8.41 -13.05
C ARG A 195 2.79 7.06 -13.76
N GLN A 196 2.13 6.87 -14.90
CA GLN A 196 2.25 5.65 -15.71
C GLN A 196 3.71 5.37 -16.13
N ASP A 197 4.49 6.41 -16.42
CA ASP A 197 5.88 6.28 -16.87
C ASP A 197 6.86 5.77 -15.79
N PHE A 198 6.55 5.92 -14.49
CA PHE A 198 7.49 5.49 -13.44
C PHE A 198 7.75 3.97 -13.44
N LEU A 199 6.70 3.17 -13.57
CA LEU A 199 6.78 1.70 -13.56
C LEU A 199 7.29 1.09 -14.87
N LEU A 200 7.56 1.93 -15.89
CA LEU A 200 8.26 1.55 -17.11
C LEU A 200 9.80 1.62 -16.96
N THR A 201 10.30 2.11 -15.82
CA THR A 201 11.74 2.09 -15.48
C THR A 201 12.26 0.64 -15.46
N PHE A 202 13.34 0.37 -16.19
CA PHE A 202 13.93 -0.98 -16.24
C PHE A 202 14.69 -1.31 -14.95
N LEU A 203 14.16 -2.27 -14.18
CA LEU A 203 14.67 -2.72 -12.88
C LEU A 203 14.99 -4.23 -12.95
N PRO A 204 16.10 -4.64 -13.57
CA PRO A 204 16.34 -6.03 -14.00
C PRO A 204 16.52 -7.03 -12.86
N SER A 205 16.88 -6.58 -11.66
CA SER A 205 17.05 -7.43 -10.47
C SER A 205 15.90 -7.32 -9.47
N LEU A 206 14.83 -6.57 -9.76
CA LEU A 206 13.74 -6.38 -8.81
C LEU A 206 12.98 -7.69 -8.56
N GLU A 207 12.94 -8.12 -7.31
CA GLU A 207 12.25 -9.33 -6.86
C GLU A 207 10.96 -9.01 -6.10
N HIS A 208 10.92 -7.85 -5.42
CA HIS A 208 9.80 -7.37 -4.62
C HIS A 208 9.41 -5.95 -5.00
N LEU A 209 8.12 -5.72 -5.27
CA LEU A 209 7.52 -4.41 -5.46
C LEU A 209 6.34 -4.23 -4.50
N ARG A 210 6.38 -3.17 -3.69
CA ARG A 210 5.30 -2.77 -2.79
C ARG A 210 4.81 -1.37 -3.15
N ILE A 211 3.50 -1.25 -3.34
CA ILE A 211 2.82 0.01 -3.61
C ILE A 211 1.72 0.17 -2.56
N ALA A 212 1.89 1.12 -1.63
CA ALA A 212 1.03 1.28 -0.47
C ALA A 212 0.53 2.73 -0.31
N ASP A 213 -0.77 2.90 -0.05
CA ASP A 213 -1.43 4.21 0.18
C ASP A 213 -1.25 5.23 -0.99
N CYS A 214 -0.95 4.76 -2.20
CA CYS A 214 -0.66 5.62 -3.34
C CYS A 214 -1.92 6.03 -4.13
N THR A 215 -1.83 7.12 -4.91
CA THR A 215 -2.87 7.60 -5.83
C THR A 215 -2.51 7.27 -7.28
N LEU A 216 -3.49 6.81 -8.08
CA LEU A 216 -3.43 6.62 -9.52
C LEU A 216 -4.20 7.74 -10.26
N PRO A 217 -3.54 8.59 -11.05
CA PRO A 217 -4.17 9.55 -11.97
C PRO A 217 -4.57 8.90 -13.30
N ALA A 218 -3.93 7.78 -13.66
CA ALA A 218 -4.09 7.02 -14.89
C ALA A 218 -3.79 5.53 -14.64
N SER A 219 -3.93 4.70 -15.66
CA SER A 219 -3.59 3.27 -15.59
C SER A 219 -2.11 3.03 -15.29
N ILE A 220 -1.80 1.88 -14.68
CA ILE A 220 -0.42 1.42 -14.43
C ILE A 220 -0.16 0.03 -15.04
N ASP A 221 1.06 -0.13 -15.55
CA ASP A 221 1.52 -1.32 -16.26
C ASP A 221 2.76 -1.91 -15.55
N ILE A 222 2.62 -3.09 -14.95
CA ILE A 222 3.69 -3.82 -14.27
C ILE A 222 4.06 -5.00 -15.17
N THR A 223 5.17 -4.88 -15.91
CA THR A 223 5.50 -5.82 -17.00
C THR A 223 6.82 -6.55 -16.80
N SER A 224 6.91 -7.76 -17.34
CA SER A 224 8.15 -8.55 -17.43
C SER A 224 9.25 -7.86 -18.24
N GLY A 225 8.89 -6.91 -19.11
CA GLY A 225 9.85 -6.09 -19.85
C GLY A 225 10.58 -5.07 -18.97
N ALA A 226 9.86 -4.45 -18.01
CA ALA A 226 10.45 -3.53 -17.04
C ALA A 226 11.09 -4.27 -15.85
N MET A 227 10.45 -5.33 -15.35
CA MET A 227 10.81 -6.03 -14.11
C MET A 227 10.87 -7.56 -14.32
N PRO A 228 11.86 -8.08 -15.08
CA PRO A 228 11.94 -9.48 -15.51
C PRO A 228 12.14 -10.52 -14.39
N ARG A 229 12.42 -10.10 -13.16
CA ARG A 229 12.67 -10.97 -11.99
C ARG A 229 11.63 -10.83 -10.87
N LEU A 230 10.54 -10.10 -11.10
CA LEU A 230 9.55 -9.79 -10.08
C LEU A 230 8.85 -11.07 -9.59
N LYS A 231 9.00 -11.39 -8.30
CA LYS A 231 8.40 -12.57 -7.63
C LYS A 231 7.23 -12.19 -6.73
N HIS A 232 7.29 -10.99 -6.13
CA HIS A 232 6.36 -10.56 -5.09
C HIS A 232 5.83 -9.15 -5.39
N LEU A 233 4.51 -9.02 -5.47
CA LEU A 233 3.82 -7.76 -5.72
C LEU A 233 2.72 -7.54 -4.67
N ASP A 234 2.91 -6.52 -3.84
CA ASP A 234 1.93 -6.04 -2.85
C ASP A 234 1.36 -4.68 -3.32
N ILE A 235 0.05 -4.59 -3.54
CA ILE A 235 -0.67 -3.35 -3.88
C ILE A 235 -1.73 -3.10 -2.80
N THR A 236 -1.47 -2.21 -1.85
CA THR A 236 -2.30 -2.05 -0.63
C THR A 236 -2.82 -0.62 -0.49
N ASP A 237 -4.13 -0.44 -0.37
CA ASP A 237 -4.79 0.85 -0.13
C ASP A 237 -4.51 1.92 -1.20
N VAL A 238 -4.22 1.45 -2.42
CA VAL A 238 -4.10 2.29 -3.61
C VAL A 238 -5.47 2.83 -4.01
N SER A 239 -5.52 4.10 -4.41
CA SER A 239 -6.74 4.84 -4.74
C SER A 239 -6.66 5.48 -6.13
N VAL A 240 -7.79 5.76 -6.78
CA VAL A 240 -7.82 6.60 -7.99
C VAL A 240 -7.97 8.09 -7.63
N MET A 241 -7.40 8.98 -8.44
CA MET A 241 -7.27 10.42 -8.13
C MET A 241 -8.61 11.13 -7.92
N THR A 242 -9.62 10.80 -8.73
CA THR A 242 -10.99 11.31 -8.62
C THR A 242 -12.01 10.20 -8.87
N ASP A 243 -13.25 10.40 -8.44
CA ASP A 243 -14.38 9.48 -8.67
C ASP A 243 -14.63 9.17 -10.17
N GLY A 244 -14.16 10.00 -11.10
CA GLY A 244 -14.28 9.80 -12.55
C GLY A 244 -13.02 9.22 -13.22
N THR A 245 -11.94 8.99 -12.47
CA THR A 245 -10.64 8.56 -13.01
C THR A 245 -10.67 7.09 -13.41
N ARG A 246 -10.76 6.82 -14.73
CA ARG A 246 -10.68 5.48 -15.31
C ARG A 246 -9.24 4.95 -15.37
N ALA A 247 -8.70 4.54 -14.22
CA ALA A 247 -7.40 3.87 -14.12
C ALA A 247 -7.56 2.34 -14.11
N ALA A 248 -6.75 1.65 -14.93
CA ALA A 248 -6.60 0.20 -14.92
C ALA A 248 -5.31 -0.25 -14.22
N ILE A 249 -5.27 -1.51 -13.77
CA ILE A 249 -4.04 -2.15 -13.27
C ILE A 249 -3.74 -3.38 -14.14
N ASN A 250 -2.64 -3.32 -14.89
CA ASN A 250 -2.17 -4.43 -15.74
C ASN A 250 -0.92 -5.08 -15.12
N VAL A 251 -1.00 -6.36 -14.78
CA VAL A 251 0.10 -7.16 -14.22
C VAL A 251 0.48 -8.26 -15.21
N LEU A 252 1.57 -8.04 -15.95
CA LEU A 252 2.07 -8.91 -17.02
C LEU A 252 3.47 -9.45 -16.66
N ALA A 253 3.54 -10.16 -15.52
CA ALA A 253 4.77 -10.53 -14.83
C ALA A 253 4.94 -12.06 -14.76
N ASP A 254 5.74 -12.63 -15.68
CA ASP A 254 5.80 -14.08 -15.90
C ASP A 254 6.50 -14.87 -14.78
N GLU A 255 7.39 -14.22 -14.00
CA GLU A 255 8.04 -14.79 -12.82
C GLU A 255 7.27 -14.59 -11.50
N LEU A 256 6.13 -13.89 -11.53
CA LEU A 256 5.39 -13.51 -10.32
C LEU A 256 4.84 -14.74 -9.59
N ARG A 257 5.16 -14.85 -8.30
CA ARG A 257 4.80 -15.98 -7.42
C ARG A 257 3.69 -15.60 -6.43
N THR A 258 3.70 -14.37 -5.94
CA THR A 258 2.68 -13.86 -5.03
C THR A 258 2.15 -12.51 -5.49
N LEU A 259 0.84 -12.41 -5.66
CA LEU A 259 0.12 -11.15 -5.85
C LEU A 259 -0.77 -10.93 -4.62
N ARG A 260 -0.63 -9.77 -3.99
CA ARG A 260 -1.55 -9.30 -2.97
C ARG A 260 -2.12 -7.94 -3.38
N MET A 261 -3.43 -7.83 -3.37
CA MET A 261 -4.16 -6.59 -3.62
C MET A 261 -5.12 -6.34 -2.46
N SER A 262 -5.03 -5.19 -1.80
CA SER A 262 -5.99 -4.77 -0.79
C SER A 262 -6.38 -3.30 -0.95
N CYS A 263 -7.59 -2.92 -0.52
CA CYS A 263 -8.05 -1.52 -0.54
C CYS A 263 -9.09 -1.24 0.56
N HIS A 264 -8.73 -1.47 1.82
CA HIS A 264 -9.61 -1.21 2.96
C HIS A 264 -9.74 0.31 3.21
N LEU A 265 -8.63 1.03 3.26
CA LEU A 265 -8.62 2.46 3.60
C LEU A 265 -9.37 3.35 2.60
N CYS A 266 -9.54 2.92 1.35
CA CYS A 266 -10.25 3.67 0.31
C CYS A 266 -11.56 3.01 -0.16
N SER A 267 -11.70 1.68 -0.16
CA SER A 267 -12.88 0.99 -0.72
C SER A 267 -13.66 0.09 0.26
N GLU A 268 -13.36 0.14 1.56
CA GLU A 268 -14.27 -0.40 2.57
C GLU A 268 -15.66 0.27 2.51
N THR A 269 -16.72 -0.55 2.52
CA THR A 269 -18.12 -0.13 2.67
C THR A 269 -18.60 -0.28 4.10
N GLU A 270 -19.57 0.55 4.46
CA GLU A 270 -20.29 0.56 5.74
C GLU A 270 -21.57 -0.29 5.65
N ALA A 271 -22.03 -0.81 6.79
CA ALA A 271 -23.36 -1.38 6.89
C ALA A 271 -24.44 -0.27 6.81
N PRO A 272 -25.63 -0.53 6.24
CA PRO A 272 -26.73 0.44 6.25
C PRO A 272 -27.16 0.89 7.65
N SER A 273 -26.89 0.07 8.67
CA SER A 273 -27.15 0.32 10.10
C SER A 273 -26.06 1.10 10.83
N GLU A 274 -24.86 1.27 10.25
CA GLU A 274 -23.80 2.09 10.82
C GLU A 274 -24.12 3.59 10.58
N PRO A 275 -23.74 4.51 11.49
CA PRO A 275 -23.86 5.96 11.23
C PRO A 275 -22.98 6.39 10.05
N GLU A 276 -23.38 7.40 9.27
CA GLU A 276 -22.54 7.91 8.16
C GLU A 276 -21.26 8.56 8.71
N PHE A 277 -20.09 7.96 8.47
CA PHE A 277 -18.81 8.62 8.73
C PHE A 277 -18.36 9.43 7.51
N PHE A 278 -18.20 10.74 7.70
CA PHE A 278 -17.67 11.63 6.69
C PHE A 278 -16.15 11.46 6.58
N ARG A 279 -15.66 11.06 5.39
CA ARG A 279 -14.22 11.17 5.10
C ARG A 279 -13.87 12.65 4.88
N PRO A 280 -12.79 13.18 5.51
CA PRO A 280 -12.22 14.47 5.13
C PRO A 280 -11.92 14.49 3.62
N ARG A 281 -12.20 15.61 2.96
CA ARG A 281 -12.03 15.74 1.51
C ARG A 281 -10.55 15.71 1.14
N SER A 282 -10.07 14.56 0.66
CA SER A 282 -8.75 14.46 0.03
C SER A 282 -8.75 15.25 -1.27
N ARG A 283 -7.68 16.02 -1.54
CA ARG A 283 -7.52 16.75 -2.81
C ARG A 283 -7.23 15.83 -4.00
N PHE A 284 -6.66 14.64 -3.74
CA PHE A 284 -6.12 13.74 -4.77
C PHE A 284 -6.51 12.27 -4.55
N ARG A 285 -7.66 11.99 -3.93
CA ARG A 285 -8.25 10.64 -3.88
C ARG A 285 -9.76 10.70 -4.02
N ALA A 286 -10.29 9.74 -4.76
CA ALA A 286 -11.71 9.45 -4.84
C ALA A 286 -12.32 9.15 -3.46
N SER A 287 -13.63 9.33 -3.35
CA SER A 287 -14.41 8.90 -2.20
C SER A 287 -14.34 7.38 -1.97
N PHE A 288 -14.22 6.63 -3.08
CA PHE A 288 -14.19 5.18 -3.19
C PHE A 288 -13.41 4.78 -4.44
N THR A 289 -12.69 3.67 -4.41
CA THR A 289 -11.84 3.23 -5.53
C THR A 289 -12.38 1.97 -6.20
N ALA A 290 -12.85 2.14 -7.43
CA ALA A 290 -13.04 1.07 -8.39
C ALA A 290 -12.11 1.33 -9.60
N TYR A 291 -11.42 0.29 -10.05
CA TYR A 291 -10.56 0.34 -11.23
C TYR A 291 -11.37 0.10 -12.50
N SER A 292 -11.06 0.79 -13.60
CA SER A 292 -11.80 0.60 -14.86
C SER A 292 -11.51 -0.75 -15.53
N SER A 293 -10.41 -1.41 -15.16
CA SER A 293 -10.16 -2.83 -15.42
C SER A 293 -8.97 -3.36 -14.60
N PHE A 294 -8.90 -4.68 -14.44
CA PHE A 294 -7.72 -5.40 -13.96
C PHE A 294 -7.34 -6.52 -14.94
N ARG A 295 -6.06 -6.62 -15.30
CA ARG A 295 -5.55 -7.63 -16.23
C ARG A 295 -4.37 -8.38 -15.61
N LEU A 296 -4.41 -9.70 -15.64
CA LEU A 296 -3.39 -10.57 -15.05
C LEU A 296 -2.84 -11.59 -16.04
N ARG A 297 -1.51 -11.60 -16.18
CA ARG A 297 -0.72 -12.65 -16.79
C ARG A 297 0.45 -12.94 -15.85
N ALA A 298 0.38 -14.07 -15.16
CA ALA A 298 1.37 -14.53 -14.18
C ALA A 298 1.46 -16.07 -14.17
N PRO A 299 1.97 -16.72 -15.24
CA PRO A 299 2.05 -18.19 -15.36
C PRO A 299 2.81 -18.93 -14.24
N ARG A 300 3.53 -18.23 -13.35
CA ARG A 300 4.21 -18.82 -12.16
C ARG A 300 3.53 -18.53 -10.82
N LEU A 301 2.35 -17.90 -10.83
CA LEU A 301 1.60 -17.49 -9.64
C LEU A 301 1.19 -18.68 -8.75
N GLN A 302 1.37 -18.53 -7.44
CA GLN A 302 1.10 -19.55 -6.43
C GLN A 302 0.21 -19.01 -5.29
N ILE A 303 0.31 -17.71 -4.98
CA ILE A 303 -0.51 -17.03 -3.97
C ILE A 303 -1.22 -15.86 -4.66
N PHE A 304 -2.54 -15.82 -4.54
CA PHE A 304 -3.39 -14.69 -4.97
C PHE A 304 -4.25 -14.24 -3.79
N ASP A 305 -4.09 -12.99 -3.36
CA ASP A 305 -4.87 -12.38 -2.29
C ASP A 305 -5.50 -11.08 -2.81
N TRP A 306 -6.83 -10.92 -2.66
CA TRP A 306 -7.60 -9.81 -3.21
C TRP A 306 -8.68 -9.36 -2.21
N ARG A 307 -8.53 -8.18 -1.60
CA ARG A 307 -9.41 -7.71 -0.50
C ARG A 307 -9.92 -6.30 -0.71
N CYS A 308 -11.23 -6.09 -0.71
CA CYS A 308 -11.86 -4.77 -0.89
C CYS A 308 -11.51 -4.05 -2.21
N CYS A 309 -10.85 -4.71 -3.16
CA CYS A 309 -10.56 -4.15 -4.48
C CYS A 309 -11.75 -4.37 -5.41
N TYR A 310 -12.17 -3.30 -6.10
CA TYR A 310 -13.26 -3.33 -7.07
C TYR A 310 -12.73 -3.01 -8.46
N ALA A 311 -13.25 -3.70 -9.48
CA ALA A 311 -12.95 -3.42 -10.88
C ALA A 311 -14.20 -3.60 -11.75
N ASP A 312 -14.36 -2.80 -12.80
CA ASP A 312 -15.48 -2.91 -13.76
C ASP A 312 -15.36 -4.17 -14.65
N ASP A 313 -14.11 -4.56 -14.95
CA ASP A 313 -13.71 -5.63 -15.87
C ASP A 313 -12.47 -6.34 -15.29
N VAL A 314 -12.46 -7.67 -15.32
CA VAL A 314 -11.40 -8.52 -14.78
C VAL A 314 -11.04 -9.55 -15.84
N ARG A 315 -9.74 -9.66 -16.18
CA ARG A 315 -9.25 -10.60 -17.19
C ARG A 315 -7.98 -11.31 -16.74
N VAL A 316 -7.95 -12.63 -16.85
CA VAL A 316 -6.79 -13.46 -16.48
C VAL A 316 -6.36 -14.29 -17.69
N GLU A 317 -5.25 -13.91 -18.32
CA GLU A 317 -4.73 -14.58 -19.52
C GLU A 317 -4.08 -15.93 -19.19
N SER A 318 -3.36 -15.97 -18.08
CA SER A 318 -2.72 -17.18 -17.57
C SER A 318 -2.28 -16.96 -16.12
N VAL A 319 -2.54 -17.94 -15.27
CA VAL A 319 -1.99 -18.03 -13.90
C VAL A 319 -1.33 -19.39 -13.69
N GLY A 320 -0.37 -19.42 -12.76
CA GLY A 320 0.26 -20.66 -12.33
C GLY A 320 -0.67 -21.56 -11.53
N ARG A 321 -0.12 -22.68 -11.02
CA ARG A 321 -0.85 -23.59 -10.14
C ARG A 321 -1.00 -22.97 -8.75
N LEU A 322 -2.05 -22.16 -8.59
CA LEU A 322 -2.43 -21.54 -7.31
C LEU A 322 -2.47 -22.58 -6.18
N THR A 323 -1.81 -22.24 -5.07
CA THR A 323 -1.73 -23.04 -3.84
C THR A 323 -2.44 -22.39 -2.66
N ASP A 324 -2.64 -21.07 -2.73
CA ASP A 324 -3.35 -20.27 -1.75
C ASP A 324 -4.13 -19.18 -2.50
N VAL A 325 -5.42 -19.03 -2.21
CA VAL A 325 -6.32 -18.06 -2.86
C VAL A 325 -7.23 -17.45 -1.82
N ALA A 326 -7.16 -16.14 -1.63
CA ALA A 326 -8.09 -15.37 -0.81
C ALA A 326 -8.76 -14.28 -1.67
N VAL A 327 -10.09 -14.23 -1.63
CA VAL A 327 -10.88 -13.15 -2.26
C VAL A 327 -11.93 -12.67 -1.25
N GLU A 328 -11.91 -11.38 -0.94
CA GLU A 328 -12.74 -10.74 0.08
C GLU A 328 -13.36 -9.47 -0.52
N ILE A 329 -14.69 -9.43 -0.64
CA ILE A 329 -15.42 -8.31 -1.26
C ILE A 329 -16.65 -7.98 -0.42
N ALA A 330 -16.94 -6.70 -0.22
CA ALA A 330 -18.11 -6.24 0.51
C ALA A 330 -19.23 -5.75 -0.41
N ALA A 331 -20.42 -5.68 0.16
CA ALA A 331 -21.51 -4.81 -0.28
C ALA A 331 -21.73 -3.73 0.80
N GLY A 332 -22.59 -2.75 0.55
CA GLY A 332 -23.00 -1.76 1.57
C GLY A 332 -22.86 -0.31 1.09
N ARG A 333 -22.95 0.62 2.06
CA ARG A 333 -22.86 2.07 1.81
C ARG A 333 -21.41 2.47 1.56
N VAL A 334 -21.19 3.32 0.57
CA VAL A 334 -19.88 3.89 0.27
C VAL A 334 -19.60 5.06 1.21
N LYS A 335 -18.38 5.09 1.80
CA LYS A 335 -17.94 6.16 2.70
C LYS A 335 -17.99 7.53 2.01
N ARG A 336 -18.75 8.45 2.61
CA ARG A 336 -19.22 9.68 1.97
C ARG A 336 -18.20 10.82 2.12
N GLN A 337 -17.89 11.51 1.02
CA GLN A 337 -17.25 12.83 1.09
C GLN A 337 -18.30 13.92 1.34
N PHE A 338 -17.90 15.00 2.01
CA PHE A 338 -18.78 16.13 2.34
C PHE A 338 -19.50 16.67 1.09
N CYS A 339 -20.82 16.85 1.16
CA CYS A 339 -21.72 17.25 0.07
C CYS A 339 -21.87 16.29 -1.13
N ALA A 340 -21.27 15.09 -1.13
CA ALA A 340 -21.54 14.08 -2.16
C ALA A 340 -22.88 13.35 -1.93
N GLU A 341 -23.40 12.66 -2.94
CA GLU A 341 -24.52 11.71 -2.79
C GLU A 341 -24.03 10.38 -2.19
N SER A 342 -24.86 9.73 -1.35
CA SER A 342 -24.53 8.43 -0.74
C SER A 342 -24.65 7.31 -1.78
N ARG A 343 -23.50 6.79 -2.25
CA ARG A 343 -23.45 5.63 -3.17
C ARG A 343 -23.46 4.30 -2.41
N TYR A 344 -23.77 3.22 -3.11
CA TYR A 344 -23.83 1.86 -2.56
C TYR A 344 -23.18 0.85 -3.51
N VAL A 345 -22.44 -0.11 -2.95
CA VAL A 345 -22.10 -1.36 -3.64
C VAL A 345 -23.22 -2.34 -3.34
N THR A 346 -23.96 -2.75 -4.37
CA THR A 346 -25.03 -3.75 -4.21
C THR A 346 -24.44 -5.15 -4.02
N THR A 347 -25.21 -6.04 -3.38
CA THR A 347 -24.88 -7.48 -3.32
C THR A 347 -24.71 -8.07 -4.71
N GLN A 348 -25.54 -7.68 -5.68
CA GLN A 348 -25.42 -8.13 -7.07
C GLN A 348 -24.08 -7.72 -7.72
N GLN A 349 -23.57 -6.50 -7.45
CA GLN A 349 -22.25 -6.08 -7.94
C GLN A 349 -21.10 -6.83 -7.26
N ARG A 350 -21.16 -7.00 -5.93
CA ARG A 350 -20.20 -7.81 -5.15
C ARG A 350 -20.14 -9.24 -5.68
N ASP A 351 -21.30 -9.87 -5.85
CA ASP A 351 -21.43 -11.27 -6.24
C ASP A 351 -21.03 -11.47 -7.71
N LYS A 352 -21.36 -10.53 -8.61
CA LYS A 352 -20.83 -10.52 -9.98
C LYS A 352 -19.30 -10.47 -9.98
N LEU A 353 -18.69 -9.49 -9.29
CA LEU A 353 -17.24 -9.33 -9.28
C LEU A 353 -16.52 -10.56 -8.69
N MET A 354 -17.06 -11.15 -7.61
CA MET A 354 -16.56 -12.41 -7.05
C MET A 354 -16.62 -13.54 -8.09
N ILE A 355 -17.73 -13.66 -8.82
CA ILE A 355 -17.91 -14.69 -9.85
C ILE A 355 -16.95 -14.47 -11.02
N ASP A 356 -16.79 -13.24 -11.51
CA ASP A 356 -15.90 -12.91 -12.61
C ASP A 356 -14.43 -13.23 -12.26
N ILE A 357 -13.96 -12.79 -11.09
CA ILE A 357 -12.61 -13.11 -10.57
C ILE A 357 -12.39 -14.62 -10.48
N LEU A 358 -13.34 -15.37 -9.92
CA LEU A 358 -13.18 -16.81 -9.71
C LEU A 358 -13.32 -17.64 -11.00
N GLN A 359 -14.08 -17.18 -12.00
CA GLN A 359 -14.13 -17.82 -13.32
C GLN A 359 -12.81 -17.63 -14.08
N GLU A 360 -12.29 -16.41 -14.13
CA GLU A 360 -11.05 -16.08 -14.84
C GLU A 360 -9.82 -16.75 -14.19
N LEU A 361 -9.70 -16.75 -12.85
CA LEU A 361 -8.60 -17.44 -12.16
C LEU A 361 -8.67 -18.97 -12.27
N MET A 362 -9.87 -19.54 -12.41
CA MET A 362 -10.08 -20.99 -12.35
C MET A 362 -11.18 -21.47 -13.33
N PRO A 363 -10.93 -21.45 -14.65
CA PRO A 363 -11.92 -21.81 -15.68
C PRO A 363 -12.46 -23.25 -15.60
N GLY A 364 -11.84 -24.12 -14.80
CA GLY A 364 -12.35 -25.45 -14.46
C GLY A 364 -13.53 -25.46 -13.47
N LEU A 365 -13.81 -24.36 -12.75
CA LEU A 365 -14.85 -24.28 -11.72
C LEU A 365 -16.26 -24.05 -12.30
N ARG A 366 -16.79 -25.05 -13.01
CA ARG A 366 -18.23 -25.11 -13.30
C ARG A 366 -19.01 -25.15 -11.96
N PRO A 367 -19.91 -24.20 -11.63
CA PRO A 367 -20.43 -24.01 -10.27
C PRO A 367 -21.26 -25.14 -9.61
N ARG A 368 -21.40 -26.33 -10.23
CA ARG A 368 -22.42 -27.33 -9.88
C ARG A 368 -22.06 -28.33 -8.77
N SER A 369 -20.82 -28.36 -8.26
CA SER A 369 -20.51 -29.03 -6.98
C SER A 369 -19.27 -28.43 -6.32
N TRP A 370 -19.34 -28.17 -5.01
CA TRP A 370 -18.29 -27.48 -4.23
C TRP A 370 -17.56 -28.41 -3.24
N THR A 371 -17.57 -29.71 -3.50
CA THR A 371 -17.38 -30.76 -2.47
C THR A 371 -15.92 -31.09 -2.08
N ASN A 372 -14.94 -30.83 -2.95
CA ASN A 372 -13.57 -31.39 -2.80
C ASN A 372 -12.48 -30.37 -2.45
N VAL A 373 -12.83 -29.23 -1.87
CA VAL A 373 -11.90 -28.21 -1.35
C VAL A 373 -12.45 -27.70 -0.02
N LYS A 374 -11.60 -27.41 0.99
CA LYS A 374 -12.02 -26.67 2.19
C LYS A 374 -12.28 -25.19 1.86
N ARG A 375 -13.30 -24.92 1.05
CA ARG A 375 -13.77 -23.57 0.74
C ARG A 375 -14.49 -23.04 1.96
N LYS A 376 -13.86 -22.10 2.66
CA LYS A 376 -14.55 -21.32 3.69
C LYS A 376 -15.23 -20.14 3.02
N CYS A 377 -16.33 -20.40 2.31
CA CYS A 377 -17.20 -19.33 1.81
C CYS A 377 -17.96 -18.75 3.00
N ILE A 378 -17.48 -17.64 3.56
CA ILE A 378 -18.16 -16.96 4.66
C ILE A 378 -18.99 -15.82 4.08
N GLN A 379 -20.30 -15.88 4.31
CA GLN A 379 -21.15 -14.71 4.19
C GLN A 379 -21.42 -14.18 5.60
N HIS A 380 -20.82 -13.03 5.93
CA HIS A 380 -21.32 -12.15 6.98
C HIS A 380 -22.21 -11.09 6.33
N ASP A 381 -23.06 -10.40 7.09
CA ASP A 381 -24.18 -9.58 6.59
C ASP A 381 -23.89 -8.75 5.32
N ARG A 382 -22.71 -8.09 5.26
CA ARG A 382 -22.24 -7.35 4.08
C ARG A 382 -21.07 -8.00 3.31
N TRP A 383 -20.30 -8.87 3.94
CA TRP A 383 -19.04 -9.42 3.39
C TRP A 383 -19.24 -10.78 2.71
N LEU A 384 -18.53 -10.99 1.61
CA LEU A 384 -18.36 -12.29 0.97
C LEU A 384 -16.86 -12.62 0.90
N CYS A 385 -16.45 -13.61 1.71
CA CYS A 385 -15.06 -14.07 1.79
C CYS A 385 -14.96 -15.48 1.19
N PHE A 386 -13.96 -15.69 0.32
CA PHE A 386 -13.66 -16.96 -0.32
C PHE A 386 -12.19 -17.32 -0.11
N GLU A 387 -11.94 -18.42 0.61
CA GLU A 387 -10.58 -18.91 0.90
C GLU A 387 -10.38 -20.33 0.35
N ILE A 388 -9.25 -20.55 -0.34
CA ILE A 388 -8.69 -21.87 -0.66
C ILE A 388 -7.30 -21.94 -0.01
N THR A 389 -7.25 -22.46 1.21
CA THR A 389 -5.98 -22.86 1.84
C THR A 389 -5.68 -24.33 1.58
N LYS A 390 -4.40 -24.67 1.49
CA LYS A 390 -3.92 -26.02 1.20
C LYS A 390 -4.26 -26.97 2.35
N VAL A 391 -5.21 -27.88 2.14
CA VAL A 391 -5.61 -28.86 3.17
C VAL A 391 -4.43 -29.76 3.51
N ASN A 392 -3.98 -29.74 4.77
CA ASN A 392 -2.97 -30.68 5.27
C ASN A 392 -3.40 -32.11 4.94
N ALA A 393 -2.57 -32.82 4.17
CA ALA A 393 -2.81 -34.21 3.84
C ALA A 393 -2.70 -35.05 5.12
N LEU A 394 -3.83 -35.55 5.63
CA LEU A 394 -3.80 -36.61 6.63
C LEU A 394 -3.12 -37.83 6.00
N ARG A 395 -1.84 -38.04 6.34
CA ARG A 395 -1.19 -39.34 6.17
C ARG A 395 -2.02 -40.37 6.93
N LYS A 396 -2.72 -41.24 6.20
CA LYS A 396 -3.31 -42.45 6.79
C LYS A 396 -2.19 -43.27 7.43
N GLN A 397 -2.15 -43.32 8.76
CA GLN A 397 -1.35 -44.32 9.46
C GLN A 397 -2.05 -45.68 9.36
N SER A 398 -1.79 -46.36 8.25
CA SER A 398 -2.21 -47.74 7.98
C SER A 398 -1.23 -48.35 6.96
N GLY A 399 -0.19 -49.09 7.35
CA GLY A 399 0.29 -49.48 8.68
C GLY A 399 0.82 -50.94 8.66
N ALA A 400 1.83 -51.29 9.46
CA ALA A 400 2.22 -52.69 9.73
C ALA A 400 3.36 -52.83 10.77
N SER A 401 3.10 -53.44 11.93
CA SER A 401 4.14 -54.10 12.76
C SER A 401 3.59 -55.10 13.80
N ARG A 402 3.25 -56.30 13.33
CA ARG A 402 3.30 -57.63 14.02
C ARG A 402 2.40 -57.96 15.25
N SER A 403 1.59 -59.01 15.04
CA SER A 403 1.18 -60.07 16.02
C SER A 403 0.22 -59.67 17.16
N ARG A 404 -0.69 -60.52 17.68
CA ARG A 404 -0.66 -62.00 17.81
C ARG A 404 -1.97 -62.71 17.34
N CYS A 405 -2.23 -63.91 17.86
CA CYS A 405 -3.04 -64.98 17.27
C CYS A 405 -4.50 -65.08 17.78
N ALA A 406 -5.26 -66.04 17.21
CA ALA A 406 -6.55 -66.61 17.66
C ALA A 406 -7.82 -65.74 17.48
N ALA A 407 -9.02 -66.30 17.25
CA ALA A 407 -9.40 -67.63 16.69
C ALA A 407 -10.89 -67.65 16.27
N ASP A 408 -11.23 -68.49 15.29
CA ASP A 408 -12.52 -69.18 15.01
C ASP A 408 -13.91 -68.46 14.99
N GLY A 409 -14.88 -69.11 14.31
CA GLY A 409 -16.33 -68.77 14.33
C GLY A 409 -16.86 -68.08 13.07
N ARG A 410 -17.04 -68.76 11.93
CA ARG A 410 -18.21 -69.59 11.50
C ARG A 410 -19.54 -68.85 11.18
N ALA A 411 -19.94 -68.95 9.90
CA ALA A 411 -21.33 -68.95 9.36
C ALA A 411 -22.18 -67.64 9.49
N ALA A 412 -23.23 -67.38 8.69
CA ALA A 412 -23.83 -68.05 7.51
C ALA A 412 -24.29 -66.98 6.48
N SER A 413 -24.27 -67.21 5.15
CA SER A 413 -25.43 -67.65 4.32
C SER A 413 -26.76 -66.97 4.70
N ARG A 414 -27.45 -66.15 3.86
CA ARG A 414 -28.33 -66.46 2.69
C ARG A 414 -29.32 -65.25 2.53
N VAL A 415 -30.15 -65.00 1.49
CA VAL A 415 -30.11 -65.24 0.03
C VAL A 415 -31.23 -64.41 -0.67
N ARG A 416 -31.03 -63.92 -1.92
CA ARG A 416 -31.99 -63.48 -2.98
C ARG A 416 -33.26 -62.65 -2.66
N GLY A 417 -33.51 -61.59 -3.45
CA GLY A 417 -34.84 -60.95 -3.63
C GLY A 417 -34.90 -60.02 -4.87
N ARG A 418 -36.00 -60.02 -5.65
CA ARG A 418 -36.10 -59.38 -7.00
C ARG A 418 -37.08 -58.18 -7.07
N VAL A 419 -36.60 -57.03 -7.55
CA VAL A 419 -36.98 -56.27 -8.79
C VAL A 419 -38.32 -56.66 -9.50
N PRO A 420 -39.12 -55.77 -10.16
CA PRO A 420 -39.39 -54.31 -10.04
C PRO A 420 -40.91 -53.92 -10.13
N TRP A 421 -41.28 -52.62 -10.13
CA TRP A 421 -42.57 -52.11 -10.69
C TRP A 421 -42.43 -50.75 -11.44
N ARG A 422 -43.51 -50.23 -12.06
CA ARG A 422 -43.48 -49.34 -13.25
C ARG A 422 -44.15 -47.94 -13.11
N ARG A 423 -43.69 -47.00 -13.96
CA ARG A 423 -44.37 -45.88 -14.66
C ARG A 423 -45.66 -45.26 -14.10
N ALA A 424 -45.72 -43.90 -14.10
CA ALA A 424 -46.79 -43.13 -14.75
C ALA A 424 -46.38 -41.65 -15.04
N LEU A 425 -47.02 -41.04 -16.05
CA LEU A 425 -47.12 -39.59 -16.34
C LEU A 425 -48.63 -39.27 -16.49
N PRO A 426 -49.08 -38.02 -16.29
CA PRO A 426 -49.56 -37.27 -17.46
C PRO A 426 -49.43 -35.71 -17.42
N ARG A 427 -49.74 -35.12 -18.58
CA ARG A 427 -50.16 -33.72 -18.93
C ARG A 427 -51.45 -33.87 -19.80
N PRO A 428 -52.17 -32.84 -20.37
CA PRO A 428 -51.86 -31.40 -20.58
C PRO A 428 -53.07 -30.40 -20.46
N ALA A 429 -52.89 -29.19 -21.04
CA ALA A 429 -53.91 -28.23 -21.55
C ALA A 429 -54.68 -27.35 -20.51
N VAL A 430 -55.36 -26.22 -20.83
CA VAL A 430 -55.75 -25.52 -22.10
C VAL A 430 -55.41 -23.99 -22.00
N ALA A 431 -55.59 -23.16 -23.05
CA ALA A 431 -55.25 -21.72 -23.10
C ALA A 431 -56.32 -20.79 -23.75
N VAL A 432 -56.29 -19.46 -23.46
CA VAL A 432 -57.09 -18.36 -24.08
C VAL A 432 -56.33 -17.00 -23.99
N SER A 433 -56.61 -15.93 -24.75
CA SER A 433 -56.25 -15.73 -26.20
C SER A 433 -56.86 -14.44 -26.87
N GLN A 434 -56.87 -13.24 -26.24
CA GLN A 434 -57.29 -11.95 -26.88
C GLN A 434 -56.26 -10.84 -26.54
N ARG A 435 -55.76 -9.98 -27.47
CA ARG A 435 -56.39 -8.85 -28.24
C ARG A 435 -56.78 -7.66 -27.33
N LYS A 436 -56.59 -6.37 -27.70
CA LYS A 436 -56.49 -5.71 -29.04
C LYS A 436 -55.86 -4.28 -28.95
N GLU A 437 -55.34 -3.73 -30.06
CA GLU A 437 -55.39 -2.29 -30.51
C GLU A 437 -54.69 -1.13 -29.71
N THR A 438 -53.74 -0.35 -30.28
CA THR A 438 -53.80 0.96 -31.06
C THR A 438 -54.18 2.20 -30.24
N GLU A 439 -53.72 3.46 -30.46
CA GLU A 439 -52.70 4.16 -31.28
C GLU A 439 -52.62 5.64 -30.76
N LYS A 440 -51.80 6.53 -31.34
CA LYS A 440 -51.92 8.03 -31.32
C LYS A 440 -51.61 8.76 -29.98
N GLU A 441 -51.31 10.07 -29.94
CA GLU A 441 -50.84 11.02 -30.98
C GLU A 441 -49.86 12.06 -30.39
N ARG A 442 -49.30 12.93 -31.24
CA ARG A 442 -48.44 14.09 -30.95
C ARG A 442 -49.16 15.17 -30.11
N ARG A 443 -48.41 15.89 -29.27
CA ARG A 443 -48.10 17.35 -29.43
C ARG A 443 -47.35 17.92 -28.21
N ALA A 444 -46.55 18.95 -28.47
CA ALA A 444 -46.10 19.92 -27.47
C ALA A 444 -46.82 21.26 -27.69
N PRO A 445 -46.91 22.12 -26.65
CA PRO A 445 -47.00 23.57 -26.84
C PRO A 445 -45.78 24.31 -26.25
N ARG A 446 -45.65 25.59 -26.60
CA ARG A 446 -44.57 26.51 -26.19
C ARG A 446 -45.08 27.55 -25.18
N VAL A 447 -44.17 27.97 -24.28
CA VAL A 447 -44.00 29.35 -23.77
C VAL A 447 -45.21 30.09 -23.15
N SER A 448 -45.12 30.43 -21.85
CA SER A 448 -45.26 31.80 -21.33
C SER A 448 -44.93 31.86 -19.82
N GLY A 449 -44.51 33.02 -19.30
CA GLY A 449 -44.34 33.28 -17.85
C GLY A 449 -43.03 33.96 -17.44
N ARG A 450 -43.07 35.26 -17.14
CA ARG A 450 -42.00 36.04 -16.47
C ARG A 450 -42.36 36.32 -15.02
N VAL A 451 -41.37 36.50 -14.14
CA VAL A 451 -41.26 37.45 -13.00
C VAL A 451 -39.91 37.15 -12.31
N ILE A 452 -38.83 37.92 -12.55
CA ILE A 452 -38.43 39.26 -12.03
C ILE A 452 -37.52 39.19 -10.79
N SER A 453 -36.26 39.58 -11.00
CA SER A 453 -35.30 40.30 -10.12
C SER A 453 -35.08 39.83 -8.67
N ARG A 454 -33.82 39.70 -8.21
CA ARG A 454 -32.90 40.84 -8.02
C ARG A 454 -31.41 40.44 -8.03
N THR A 455 -30.59 41.28 -8.67
CA THR A 455 -29.13 41.28 -8.56
C THR A 455 -28.69 42.49 -7.76
N ILE A 456 -27.77 42.33 -6.80
CA ILE A 456 -27.07 43.45 -6.15
C ILE A 456 -25.61 43.41 -6.60
N SER A 457 -25.17 44.46 -7.27
CA SER A 457 -23.76 44.72 -7.57
C SER A 457 -23.27 45.86 -6.69
N ARG A 458 -22.04 45.76 -6.18
CA ARG A 458 -21.31 46.88 -5.59
C ARG A 458 -19.95 46.99 -6.26
N ARG A 459 -19.77 48.07 -7.04
CA ARG A 459 -18.45 48.64 -7.30
C ARG A 459 -17.95 49.32 -6.02
N VAL A 460 -16.65 49.28 -5.79
CA VAL A 460 -15.88 50.35 -5.15
C VAL A 460 -14.63 50.54 -6.03
N ASP A 461 -14.21 51.79 -6.22
CA ASP A 461 -13.37 52.18 -7.35
C ASP A 461 -11.86 52.07 -7.10
N ARG A 462 -11.09 52.22 -8.19
CA ARG A 462 -9.62 52.33 -8.15
C ARG A 462 -9.22 53.73 -7.66
N CYS A 463 -8.26 53.79 -6.75
CA CYS A 463 -7.34 54.92 -6.66
C CYS A 463 -5.92 54.42 -6.94
N ALA A 464 -5.23 55.05 -7.88
CA ALA A 464 -3.82 54.81 -8.14
C ALA A 464 -2.97 55.84 -7.38
N VAL A 465 -1.91 55.40 -6.72
CA VAL A 465 -0.88 56.28 -6.15
C VAL A 465 0.48 55.75 -6.59
N THR A 466 1.30 56.64 -7.15
CA THR A 466 2.66 56.38 -7.57
C THR A 466 3.57 56.10 -6.38
N ARG A 467 4.58 55.24 -6.55
CA ARG A 467 5.63 55.05 -5.55
C ARG A 467 6.99 55.36 -6.17
N ALA A 468 7.65 56.37 -5.65
CA ALA A 468 9.00 56.76 -6.05
C ALA A 468 10.06 55.82 -5.47
N GLU A 469 11.27 55.91 -5.99
CA GLU A 469 12.49 55.37 -5.37
C GLU A 469 12.73 55.99 -3.98
N PRO A 470 13.66 55.41 -3.21
CA PRO A 470 14.85 56.23 -2.94
C PRO A 470 16.17 55.47 -3.16
N ARG A 471 17.20 56.23 -3.54
CA ARG A 471 18.60 55.89 -3.28
C ARG A 471 18.97 56.37 -1.88
N VAL A 472 19.74 55.58 -1.15
CA VAL A 472 21.15 55.83 -0.74
C VAL A 472 21.70 54.51 -0.21
#